data_AF-A0A1G2K2Y0-F1
#
_entry.id   AF-A0A1G2K2Y0-F1
#
_cell.length_a   1.000
_cell.length_b   1.000
_cell.length_c   1.000
_cell.angle_alpha   90.00
_cell.angle_beta   90.00
_cell.angle_gamma   90.00
#
_symmetry.space_group_name_H-M   'P 1'
#
loop_
_entity.id
_entity.type
_entity.pdbx_description
1 polymer ?
#
loop_
_entity_poly.entity_id
_entity_poly.type
_entity_poly.pdbx_seq_one_letter_code
_entity_poly.pdbx_strand_id
1 'polypeptide(L)'
;MDDQDKKEEFDEARRKAPEEEEASKAEPPKLRINPVVAVFMLLLALAVDGAQILFDFILIGVVVNSIIDIYTWLIFYVWFKALGISFGVAKGTKFGQGSLVGGNSESLLKNPLVVIAVALVVEFIPVVNALPAWTAAIAITIVIEHVDYIIQKLGMFKTLLRPAV
;
A
#
# COMPACT_ATOMS: atom_id res chain seq x y z
N MET A 1 34.99 30.93 -24.61
CA MET A 1 33.99 29.87 -24.82
C MET A 1 34.37 29.21 -26.12
N ASP A 2 35.08 28.10 -25.98
CA ASP A 2 35.60 27.33 -27.10
C ASP A 2 34.46 26.52 -27.75
N ASP A 3 34.60 26.12 -29.01
CA ASP A 3 33.57 25.35 -29.72
C ASP A 3 33.32 23.95 -29.10
N GLN A 4 34.23 23.50 -28.23
CA GLN A 4 34.05 22.29 -27.41
C GLN A 4 33.07 22.52 -26.25
N ASP A 5 33.16 23.64 -25.54
CA ASP A 5 32.28 23.95 -24.40
C ASP A 5 30.79 23.95 -24.83
N LYS A 6 30.50 24.52 -26.01
CA LYS A 6 29.14 24.55 -26.55
C LYS A 6 28.59 23.18 -26.94
N LYS A 7 29.47 22.25 -27.35
CA LYS A 7 29.06 20.89 -27.71
C LYS A 7 28.77 20.07 -26.47
N GLU A 8 29.58 20.23 -25.42
CA GLU A 8 29.34 19.56 -24.13
C GLU A 8 28.06 20.07 -23.48
N GLU A 9 27.82 21.38 -23.46
CA GLU A 9 26.57 21.98 -22.95
C GLU A 9 25.34 21.50 -23.75
N PHE A 10 25.44 21.41 -25.08
CA PHE A 10 24.36 20.94 -25.94
C PHE A 10 24.08 19.44 -25.76
N ASP A 11 25.12 18.63 -25.62
CA ASP A 11 25.01 17.19 -25.37
C ASP A 11 24.47 16.91 -23.96
N GLU A 12 24.81 17.73 -22.97
CA GLU A 12 24.27 17.65 -21.61
C GLU A 12 22.80 18.07 -21.56
N ALA A 13 22.43 19.18 -22.23
CA ALA A 13 21.05 19.63 -22.37
C ALA A 13 20.19 18.58 -23.10
N ARG A 14 20.73 17.93 -24.13
CA ARG A 14 20.05 16.85 -24.87
C ARG A 14 19.88 15.57 -24.04
N ARG A 15 20.75 15.32 -23.05
CA ARG A 15 20.61 14.21 -22.10
C ARG A 15 19.65 14.51 -20.96
N LYS A 16 19.50 15.77 -20.54
CA LYS A 16 18.58 16.20 -19.47
C LYS A 16 17.15 16.41 -19.97
N ALA A 17 16.97 16.82 -21.22
CA ALA A 17 15.63 17.03 -21.81
C ALA A 17 14.68 15.82 -21.69
N PRO A 18 15.11 14.56 -21.91
CA PRO A 18 14.24 13.39 -21.70
C PRO A 18 13.86 13.17 -20.23
N GLU A 19 14.78 13.39 -19.29
CA GLU A 19 14.53 13.20 -17.85
C GLU A 19 13.58 14.27 -17.29
N GLU A 20 13.74 15.52 -17.74
CA GLU A 20 12.87 16.64 -17.36
C GLU A 20 11.47 16.52 -17.97
N GLU A 21 11.38 16.07 -19.23
CA GLU A 21 10.10 15.86 -19.89
C GLU A 21 9.32 14.69 -19.26
N GLU A 22 10.02 13.61 -18.86
CA GLU A 22 9.44 12.50 -18.09
C GLU A 22 9.02 12.93 -16.67
N ALA A 23 9.82 13.74 -15.98
CA ALA A 23 9.48 14.26 -14.66
C ALA A 23 8.25 15.20 -14.71
N SER A 24 8.08 15.97 -15.78
CA SER A 24 6.92 16.86 -15.97
C SER A 24 5.61 16.11 -16.24
N LYS A 25 5.70 14.88 -16.78
CA LYS A 25 4.55 14.01 -17.11
C LYS A 25 4.20 13.03 -15.98
N ALA A 26 5.00 12.96 -14.91
CA ALA A 26 4.71 12.11 -13.77
C ALA A 26 3.51 12.66 -12.99
N GLU A 27 2.43 11.88 -12.90
CA GLU A 27 1.26 12.24 -12.09
C GLU A 27 1.66 12.37 -10.60
N PRO A 28 1.11 13.35 -9.87
CA PRO A 28 1.41 13.53 -8.45
C PRO A 28 1.04 12.28 -7.66
N PRO A 29 1.81 11.91 -6.62
CA PRO A 29 1.57 10.70 -5.85
C PRO A 29 0.24 10.86 -5.13
N LYS A 30 -0.70 9.94 -5.37
CA LYS A 30 -2.05 9.99 -4.78
C LYS A 30 -2.10 9.12 -3.54
N LEU A 31 -2.39 9.73 -2.39
CA LEU A 31 -2.69 9.00 -1.16
C LEU A 31 -4.05 8.29 -1.32
N ARG A 32 -4.04 6.94 -1.36
CA ARG A 32 -5.27 6.16 -1.60
C ARG A 32 -6.14 6.05 -0.36
N ILE A 33 -5.53 6.02 0.82
CA ILE A 33 -6.24 5.98 2.11
C ILE A 33 -6.09 7.34 2.80
N ASN A 34 -7.15 8.16 2.77
CA ASN A 34 -7.21 9.41 3.52
C ASN A 34 -7.12 9.10 5.04
N PRO A 35 -6.39 9.91 5.84
CA PRO A 35 -6.33 9.76 7.30
C PRO A 35 -7.68 9.57 7.99
N VAL A 36 -8.73 10.27 7.56
CA VAL A 36 -10.08 10.10 8.14
C VAL A 36 -10.61 8.69 7.88
N VAL A 37 -10.47 8.20 6.65
CA VAL A 37 -10.86 6.83 6.28
C VAL A 37 -10.02 5.81 7.04
N ALA A 38 -8.72 6.06 7.20
CA ALA A 38 -7.82 5.21 7.98
C ALA A 38 -8.32 5.04 9.42
N VAL A 39 -8.71 6.14 10.08
CA VAL A 39 -9.27 6.10 11.44
C VAL A 39 -10.56 5.27 11.48
N PHE A 40 -11.47 5.46 10.54
CA PHE A 40 -12.70 4.65 10.45
C PHE A 40 -12.40 3.16 10.30
N MET A 41 -11.44 2.80 9.44
CA MET A 41 -11.04 1.41 9.24
C MET A 41 -10.46 0.80 10.52
N LEU A 42 -9.62 1.56 11.23
CA LEU A 42 -8.98 1.12 12.47
C LEU A 42 -10.00 0.95 13.60
N LEU A 43 -10.96 1.86 13.72
CA LEU A 43 -12.05 1.76 14.71
C LEU A 43 -12.99 0.58 14.41
N LEU A 44 -13.30 0.33 13.14
CA LEU A 44 -14.13 -0.81 12.76
C LEU A 44 -13.42 -2.13 13.05
N ALA A 45 -12.13 -2.24 12.72
CA ALA A 45 -11.32 -3.42 13.03
C ALA A 45 -11.24 -3.66 14.54
N LEU A 46 -11.02 -2.60 15.32
CA LEU A 46 -10.99 -2.68 16.77
C LEU A 46 -12.35 -3.09 17.38
N ALA A 47 -13.45 -2.61 16.82
CA ALA A 47 -14.79 -2.98 17.25
C ALA A 47 -15.08 -4.47 16.97
N VAL A 48 -14.61 -4.98 15.83
CA VAL A 48 -14.73 -6.39 15.45
C VAL A 48 -13.90 -7.27 16.38
N ASP A 49 -12.61 -6.99 16.54
CA ASP A 49 -11.73 -7.75 17.45
C ASP A 49 -12.28 -7.72 18.88
N GLY A 50 -12.74 -6.56 19.35
CA GLY A 50 -13.37 -6.41 20.67
C GLY A 50 -14.64 -7.26 20.82
N ALA A 51 -15.46 -7.35 19.77
CA ALA A 51 -16.65 -8.21 19.77
C ALA A 51 -16.29 -9.70 19.76
N GLN A 52 -15.28 -10.12 18.99
CA GLN A 52 -14.82 -11.51 18.94
C GLN A 52 -14.31 -12.01 20.29
N ILE A 53 -13.53 -11.18 20.99
CA ILE A 53 -13.06 -11.48 22.36
C ILE A 53 -14.23 -11.72 23.33
N LEU A 54 -15.32 -10.95 23.20
CA LEU A 54 -16.51 -11.13 24.04
C LEU A 54 -17.26 -12.44 23.71
N PHE A 55 -17.31 -12.83 22.44
CA PHE A 55 -17.96 -14.07 22.01
C PHE A 55 -17.16 -15.33 22.36
N ASP A 56 -15.83 -15.25 22.36
CA ASP A 56 -14.96 -16.32 22.82
C ASP A 56 -15.20 -16.70 24.28
N PHE A 57 -15.51 -15.71 25.12
CA PHE A 57 -15.81 -15.94 26.52
C PHE A 57 -17.08 -16.79 26.76
N ILE A 58 -17.98 -16.88 25.76
CA ILE A 58 -19.31 -17.54 25.87
C ILE A 58 -19.28 -18.98 25.31
N LEU A 59 -18.11 -19.51 24.90
CA LEU A 59 -17.89 -20.92 24.48
C LEU A 59 -18.70 -21.40 23.25
N ILE A 60 -19.35 -20.48 22.52
CA ILE A 60 -19.92 -20.70 21.17
C ILE A 60 -18.92 -20.23 20.08
N GLY A 61 -17.72 -19.79 20.52
CA GLY A 61 -16.77 -18.97 19.78
C GLY A 61 -16.28 -19.54 18.45
N VAL A 62 -15.97 -20.82 18.32
CA VAL A 62 -15.27 -21.32 17.11
C VAL A 62 -16.09 -21.11 15.83
N VAL A 63 -17.37 -21.46 15.84
CA VAL A 63 -18.23 -21.33 14.65
C VAL A 63 -18.64 -19.88 14.44
N VAL A 64 -18.97 -19.16 15.51
CA VAL A 64 -19.41 -17.75 15.43
C VAL A 64 -18.27 -16.83 15.02
N ASN A 65 -17.06 -17.01 15.58
CA ASN A 65 -15.86 -16.26 15.18
C ASN A 65 -15.52 -16.53 13.73
N SER A 66 -15.51 -17.80 13.29
CA SER A 66 -15.26 -18.12 11.89
C SER A 66 -16.22 -17.40 10.93
N ILE A 67 -17.48 -17.23 11.33
CA ILE A 67 -18.47 -16.45 10.56
C ILE A 67 -18.10 -14.96 10.57
N ILE A 68 -17.78 -14.40 11.74
CA ILE A 68 -17.36 -12.99 11.90
C ILE A 68 -16.12 -12.72 11.04
N ASP A 69 -15.11 -13.59 11.08
CA ASP A 69 -13.87 -13.48 10.31
C ASP A 69 -14.12 -13.40 8.80
N ILE A 70 -15.01 -14.25 8.28
CA ILE A 70 -15.40 -14.23 6.86
C ILE A 70 -16.07 -12.90 6.50
N TYR A 71 -16.99 -12.41 7.35
CA TYR A 71 -17.66 -11.13 7.09
C TYR A 71 -16.69 -9.95 7.19
N THR A 72 -15.82 -9.93 8.19
CA THR A 72 -14.79 -8.90 8.36
C THR A 72 -13.85 -8.86 7.17
N TRP A 73 -13.36 -10.02 6.74
CA TRP A 73 -12.56 -10.15 5.53
C TRP A 73 -13.30 -9.59 4.30
N LEU A 74 -14.57 -9.94 4.10
CA LEU A 74 -15.38 -9.46 2.98
C LEU A 74 -15.59 -7.94 3.02
N ILE A 75 -15.86 -7.37 4.20
CA ILE A 75 -16.03 -5.93 4.38
C ILE A 75 -14.76 -5.20 3.94
N PHE A 76 -13.60 -5.61 4.47
CA PHE A 76 -12.33 -4.98 4.11
C PHE A 76 -11.92 -5.26 2.67
N TYR A 77 -12.20 -6.45 2.15
CA TYR A 77 -11.99 -6.78 0.74
C TYR A 77 -12.75 -5.81 -0.17
N VAL A 78 -14.05 -5.63 0.06
CA VAL A 78 -14.90 -4.73 -0.74
C VAL A 78 -14.43 -3.29 -0.56
N TRP A 79 -14.07 -2.89 0.67
CA TRP A 79 -13.56 -1.55 0.97
C TRP A 79 -12.28 -1.24 0.19
N PHE A 80 -11.30 -2.14 0.23
CA PHE A 80 -10.05 -1.97 -0.52
C PHE A 80 -10.30 -1.97 -2.03
N LYS A 81 -11.20 -2.81 -2.52
CA LYS A 81 -11.61 -2.80 -3.93
C LYS A 81 -12.27 -1.48 -4.34
N ALA A 82 -13.08 -0.87 -3.46
CA ALA A 82 -13.66 0.46 -3.67
C ALA A 82 -12.61 1.58 -3.69
N LEU A 83 -11.51 1.42 -2.94
CA LEU A 83 -10.34 2.31 -2.97
C LEU A 83 -9.41 2.06 -4.17
N GLY A 84 -9.73 1.11 -5.04
CA GLY A 84 -8.95 0.77 -6.24
C GLY A 84 -7.81 -0.21 -6.01
N ILE A 85 -7.74 -0.87 -4.84
CA ILE A 85 -6.75 -1.91 -4.54
C ILE A 85 -7.25 -3.23 -5.14
N SER A 86 -6.39 -3.92 -5.90
CA SER A 86 -6.75 -5.17 -6.57
C SER A 86 -5.83 -6.33 -6.18
N PHE A 87 -6.36 -7.56 -6.18
CA PHE A 87 -5.59 -8.81 -5.98
C PHE A 87 -4.72 -9.00 -7.23
N GLY A 88 -3.62 -8.28 -7.26
CA GLY A 88 -2.63 -8.37 -8.30
C GLY A 88 -1.26 -8.34 -7.65
N VAL A 89 -0.52 -9.44 -7.80
CA VAL A 89 0.89 -9.34 -8.24
C VAL A 89 0.85 -8.30 -9.33
N ALA A 90 1.46 -7.12 -9.12
CA ALA A 90 1.37 -5.95 -9.98
C ALA A 90 1.22 -6.35 -11.45
N LYS A 91 -0.02 -6.49 -11.92
CA LYS A 91 -0.30 -6.93 -13.28
C LYS A 91 -0.28 -5.65 -14.07
N GLY A 92 0.94 -5.18 -14.31
CA GLY A 92 1.23 -3.92 -14.96
C GLY A 92 0.57 -2.73 -14.25
N THR A 93 1.20 -2.20 -13.20
CA THR A 93 1.31 -0.74 -13.12
C THR A 93 2.19 -0.30 -14.30
N LYS A 94 1.61 -0.28 -15.50
CA LYS A 94 2.10 0.60 -16.55
C LYS A 94 1.32 1.89 -16.42
N PHE A 95 1.88 2.79 -15.64
CA PHE A 95 2.02 4.18 -16.06
C PHE A 95 3.39 4.65 -15.57
N GLY A 96 4.39 4.64 -16.46
CA GLY A 96 5.53 5.54 -16.31
C GLY A 96 6.95 4.98 -16.18
N GLN A 97 7.24 3.85 -15.54
CA GLN A 97 8.67 3.52 -15.31
C GLN A 97 8.98 2.03 -15.20
N GLY A 98 10.05 1.64 -15.91
CA GLY A 98 10.44 0.25 -16.10
C GLY A 98 10.87 -0.45 -14.81
N SER A 99 10.28 -1.61 -14.58
CA SER A 99 11.00 -2.74 -14.00
C SER A 99 10.31 -4.02 -14.46
N LEU A 100 11.01 -4.75 -15.32
CA LEU A 100 10.60 -6.07 -15.80
C LEU A 100 11.04 -7.09 -14.76
N VAL A 101 10.07 -7.83 -14.22
CA VAL A 101 10.25 -9.17 -13.66
C VAL A 101 11.32 -9.26 -12.56
N GLY A 102 10.88 -9.09 -11.30
CA GLY A 102 11.66 -9.41 -10.11
C GLY A 102 10.71 -9.68 -8.95
N GLY A 103 10.18 -10.91 -8.86
CA GLY A 103 9.29 -11.31 -7.77
C GLY A 103 10.07 -11.46 -6.46
N ASN A 104 10.21 -10.36 -5.72
CA ASN A 104 10.62 -10.40 -4.32
C ASN A 104 9.36 -10.61 -3.45
N SER A 105 9.40 -11.55 -2.51
CA SER A 105 8.35 -11.79 -1.50
C SER A 105 8.00 -10.52 -0.70
N GLU A 106 8.91 -9.55 -0.65
CA GLU A 106 8.73 -8.22 -0.06
C GLU A 106 7.60 -7.39 -0.70
N SER A 107 7.25 -7.63 -1.97
CA SER A 107 6.17 -6.91 -2.65
C SER A 107 4.78 -7.48 -2.35
N LEU A 108 4.71 -8.73 -1.88
CA LEU A 108 3.44 -9.42 -1.63
C LEU A 108 2.81 -8.99 -0.32
N LEU A 109 3.60 -8.92 0.77
CA LEU A 109 3.11 -8.47 2.08
C LEU A 109 2.76 -6.97 2.11
N LYS A 110 3.18 -6.21 1.10
CA LYS A 110 2.77 -4.82 0.90
C LYS A 110 1.38 -4.68 0.29
N ASN A 111 0.81 -5.75 -0.27
CA ASN A 111 -0.52 -5.70 -0.83
C ASN A 111 -1.57 -5.81 0.30
N PRO A 112 -2.40 -4.78 0.52
CA PRO A 112 -3.44 -4.80 1.56
C PRO A 112 -4.34 -6.03 1.52
N LEU A 113 -4.63 -6.55 0.33
CA LEU A 113 -5.47 -7.72 0.13
C LEU A 113 -4.78 -9.02 0.55
N VAL A 114 -3.45 -9.10 0.41
CA VAL A 114 -2.65 -10.20 0.93
C VAL A 114 -2.61 -10.11 2.46
N VAL A 115 -2.44 -8.90 3.02
CA VAL A 115 -2.41 -8.70 4.48
C VAL A 115 -3.70 -9.21 5.13
N ILE A 116 -4.88 -8.84 4.61
CA ILE A 116 -6.15 -9.33 5.17
C ILE A 116 -6.41 -10.80 4.88
N ALA A 117 -5.88 -11.36 3.80
CA ALA A 117 -5.98 -12.80 3.54
C ALA A 117 -5.12 -13.60 4.51
N VAL A 118 -3.92 -13.09 4.83
CA VAL A 118 -3.07 -13.67 5.88
C VAL A 118 -3.75 -13.55 7.24
N ALA A 119 -4.35 -12.40 7.56
CA ALA A 119 -5.08 -12.21 8.81
C ALA A 119 -6.21 -13.24 8.96
N LEU A 120 -7.00 -13.45 7.90
CA LEU A 120 -8.05 -14.47 7.86
C LEU A 120 -7.50 -15.87 8.18
N VAL A 121 -6.36 -16.26 7.60
CA VAL A 121 -5.74 -17.57 7.85
C VAL A 121 -5.22 -17.69 9.29
N VAL A 122 -4.68 -16.60 9.84
CA VAL A 122 -4.18 -16.54 11.22
C VAL A 122 -5.33 -16.74 12.22
N GLU A 123 -6.50 -16.15 11.95
CA GLU A 123 -7.69 -16.28 12.80
C GLU A 123 -8.23 -17.71 12.91
N PHE A 124 -8.04 -18.54 11.88
CA PHE A 124 -8.39 -19.96 11.94
C PHE A 124 -7.48 -20.78 12.86
N ILE A 125 -6.39 -20.21 13.40
CA ILE A 125 -5.53 -20.85 14.38
C ILE A 125 -6.09 -20.55 15.77
N PRO A 126 -6.68 -21.53 16.49
CA PRO A 126 -7.40 -21.27 17.74
C PRO A 126 -6.55 -20.66 18.85
N VAL A 127 -5.23 -20.85 18.79
CA VAL A 127 -4.27 -20.32 19.78
C VAL A 127 -3.97 -18.83 19.54
N VAL A 128 -4.18 -18.32 18.32
CA VAL A 128 -3.82 -16.95 17.91
C VAL A 128 -5.05 -16.02 17.84
N ASN A 129 -6.27 -16.58 17.83
CA ASN A 129 -7.56 -15.88 17.81
C ASN A 129 -7.78 -14.91 19.01
N ALA A 130 -6.96 -15.01 20.06
CA ALA A 130 -6.99 -14.07 21.19
C ALA A 130 -6.28 -12.72 20.92
N LEU A 131 -5.60 -12.57 19.78
CA LEU A 131 -4.95 -11.32 19.38
C LEU A 131 -5.90 -10.48 18.52
N PRO A 132 -5.80 -9.14 18.56
CA PRO A 132 -6.59 -8.27 17.69
C PRO A 132 -6.01 -8.28 16.25
N ALA A 133 -6.12 -9.41 15.54
CA ALA A 133 -5.43 -9.63 14.29
C ALA A 133 -6.00 -8.76 13.16
N TRP A 134 -7.31 -8.48 13.15
CA TRP A 134 -7.91 -7.56 12.19
C TRP A 134 -7.39 -6.14 12.39
N THR A 135 -7.33 -5.66 13.63
CA THR A 135 -6.76 -4.34 13.97
C THR A 135 -5.30 -4.26 13.52
N ALA A 136 -4.51 -5.29 13.79
CA ALA A 136 -3.11 -5.34 13.36
C ALA A 136 -2.99 -5.31 11.82
N ALA A 137 -3.77 -6.10 11.10
CA ALA A 137 -3.78 -6.15 9.64
C ALA A 137 -4.11 -4.80 9.00
N ILE A 138 -5.11 -4.10 9.55
CA ILE A 138 -5.52 -2.78 9.08
C ILE A 138 -4.48 -1.72 9.43
N ALA A 139 -3.91 -1.75 10.64
CA ALA A 139 -2.84 -0.84 11.04
C ALA A 139 -1.61 -0.98 10.13
N ILE A 140 -1.17 -2.22 9.86
CA ILE A 140 -0.05 -2.51 8.94
C ILE A 140 -0.34 -1.95 7.56
N THR A 141 -1.54 -2.20 7.03
CA THR A 141 -1.98 -1.68 5.73
C THR A 141 -1.90 -0.16 5.64
N ILE A 142 -2.41 0.53 6.66
CA ILE A 142 -2.42 2.00 6.73
C ILE A 142 -0.99 2.54 6.75
N VAL A 143 -0.12 1.94 7.56
CA VAL A 143 1.28 2.34 7.67
C VAL A 143 2.00 2.17 6.33
N ILE A 144 1.84 1.02 5.67
CA ILE A 144 2.46 0.75 4.37
C ILE A 144 2.03 1.79 3.33
N GLU A 145 0.73 2.08 3.24
CA GLU A 145 0.21 3.06 2.26
C GLU A 145 0.74 4.48 2.54
N HIS A 146 0.83 4.90 3.80
CA HIS A 146 1.36 6.21 4.17
C HIS A 146 2.86 6.31 3.94
N VAL A 147 3.62 5.26 4.26
CA VAL A 147 5.06 5.18 4.01
C VAL A 147 5.35 5.25 2.52
N ASP A 148 4.63 4.49 1.69
CA ASP A 148 4.79 4.51 0.24
C ASP A 148 4.47 5.88 -0.35
N TYR A 149 3.43 6.55 0.15
CA TYR A 149 3.11 7.93 -0.26
C TYR A 149 4.24 8.91 0.11
N ILE A 150 4.78 8.84 1.33
CA ILE A 150 5.86 9.73 1.79
C ILE A 150 7.13 9.50 0.95
N ILE A 151 7.50 8.24 0.70
CA ILE A 151 8.68 7.89 -0.11
C ILE A 151 8.53 8.43 -1.54
N GLN A 152 7.37 8.25 -2.17
CA GLN A 152 7.11 8.77 -3.52
C GLN A 152 7.16 10.30 -3.56
N LYS A 153 6.56 10.96 -2.57
CA LYS A 153 6.56 12.42 -2.48
C LYS A 153 7.97 12.99 -2.28
N LEU A 154 8.79 12.36 -1.44
CA LEU A 154 10.18 12.77 -1.22
C LEU A 154 11.05 12.52 -2.46
N GLY A 155 10.85 11.39 -3.15
CA GLY A 155 11.54 11.09 -4.41
C GLY A 155 11.25 12.14 -5.48
N MET A 156 9.98 12.48 -5.67
CA MET A 156 9.56 13.54 -6.60
C MET A 156 10.16 14.90 -6.26
N PHE A 157 10.15 15.27 -4.97
CA PHE A 157 10.71 16.54 -4.53
C PHE A 157 12.23 16.63 -4.78
N LYS A 158 12.95 15.52 -4.59
CA LYS A 158 14.38 15.43 -4.90
C LYS A 158 14.66 15.62 -6.40
N THR A 159 13.79 15.10 -7.27
CA THR A 159 13.88 15.29 -8.72
C THR A 159 13.62 16.75 -9.10
N LEU A 160 12.57 17.37 -8.54
CA LEU A 160 12.22 18.78 -8.82
C LEU A 160 13.25 19.79 -8.30
N LEU A 161 13.95 19.48 -7.22
CA LEU A 161 14.98 20.35 -6.63
C LEU A 161 16.39 20.15 -7.21
N ARG A 162 16.59 19.22 -8.16
CA ARG A 162 17.90 19.15 -8.83
C ARG A 162 18.11 20.45 -9.61
N PRO A 163 19.11 21.27 -9.27
CA PRO A 163 19.41 22.44 -10.08
C PRO A 163 19.75 21.96 -11.49
N ALA A 164 19.14 22.60 -12.48
CA ALA A 164 19.57 22.51 -13.87
C ALA A 164 20.97 23.12 -13.94
N VAL A 165 21.97 22.29 -13.68
CA VAL A 165 23.38 22.59 -13.95
C VAL A 165 23.64 22.32 -15.42
#